data_AF-A0A1U7NM42-F1
#
_entry.id   AF-A0A1U7NM42-F1
#
_cell.length_a   1.000
_cell.length_b   1.000
_cell.length_c   1.000
_cell.angle_alpha   90.00
_cell.angle_beta   90.00
_cell.angle_gamma   90.00
#
_symmetry.space_group_name_H-M   'P 1'
#
loop_
_entity.id
_entity.type
_entity.pdbx_description
1 polymer ?
#
loop_
_entity_poly.entity_id
_entity_poly.type
_entity_poly.pdbx_seq_one_letter_code
_entity_poly.pdbx_strand_id
1 'polypeptide(L)'
;MRAPESSSGAFFVVRKTERKHNKSIEKKKEKGKKIMKNRQKKWKSLGIVVLVFVIGYGLLWYYMAANVTRIQEQNKEYAKSFAAQSAERIGSEFNTALQRIENSAYLASMGDSSALIDVDTLKELENHTNFDAVRYVDRDGNNLSSDGQVCQIQDRSYFKKGCLGQVA
;
A
#
# COMPACT_ATOMS: atom_id res chain seq x y z
N MET A 1 -9.36 25.21 -111.15
CA MET A 1 -9.75 26.28 -110.22
C MET A 1 -10.66 25.67 -109.15
N ARG A 2 -10.19 25.57 -107.91
CA ARG A 2 -10.91 24.99 -106.76
C ARG A 2 -11.02 26.09 -105.70
N ALA A 3 -12.24 26.44 -105.31
CA ALA A 3 -12.53 27.48 -104.32
C ALA A 3 -12.06 27.06 -102.91
N PRO A 4 -11.61 27.99 -102.05
CA PRO A 4 -11.16 27.66 -100.70
C PRO A 4 -12.35 27.43 -99.75
N GLU A 5 -12.35 26.30 -99.02
CA GLU A 5 -13.26 26.08 -97.90
C GLU A 5 -12.96 27.06 -96.76
N SER A 6 -13.95 27.89 -96.45
CA SER A 6 -13.98 28.76 -95.27
C SER A 6 -14.20 27.89 -94.03
N SER A 7 -13.15 27.70 -93.22
CA SER A 7 -13.30 27.12 -91.88
C SER A 7 -14.05 28.11 -90.98
N SER A 8 -15.37 27.94 -90.92
CA SER A 8 -16.25 28.70 -90.03
C SER A 8 -16.00 28.30 -88.58
N GLY A 9 -15.02 28.96 -87.95
CA GLY A 9 -14.84 28.89 -86.50
C GLY A 9 -16.04 29.52 -85.80
N ALA A 10 -16.86 28.70 -85.15
CA ALA A 10 -17.98 29.17 -84.33
C ALA A 10 -17.44 29.88 -83.07
N PHE A 11 -17.49 31.21 -83.05
CA PHE A 11 -17.21 32.00 -81.85
C PHE A 11 -18.40 31.95 -80.89
N PHE A 12 -18.33 31.07 -79.90
CA PHE A 12 -19.29 31.05 -78.80
C PHE A 12 -19.02 32.20 -77.81
N VAL A 13 -19.76 33.30 -77.94
CA VAL A 13 -19.71 34.43 -77.00
C VAL A 13 -20.53 34.09 -75.75
N VAL A 14 -19.91 33.36 -74.82
CA VAL A 14 -20.52 33.09 -73.50
C VAL A 14 -20.51 34.37 -72.66
N ARG A 15 -21.69 34.82 -72.19
CA ARG A 15 -21.83 36.02 -71.35
C ARG A 15 -20.94 35.95 -70.11
N LYS A 16 -20.28 37.05 -69.78
CA LYS A 16 -19.32 37.16 -68.66
C LYS A 16 -19.93 36.79 -67.30
N THR A 17 -21.23 36.99 -67.13
CA THR A 17 -22.00 36.66 -65.92
C THR A 17 -22.16 35.15 -65.72
N GLU A 18 -22.45 34.40 -66.77
CA GLU A 18 -22.58 32.93 -66.70
C GLU A 18 -21.25 32.25 -66.41
N ARG A 19 -20.15 32.73 -67.01
CA ARG A 19 -18.81 32.21 -66.69
C ARG A 19 -18.46 32.38 -65.21
N LYS A 20 -18.83 33.53 -64.61
CA LYS A 20 -18.60 33.78 -63.18
C LYS A 20 -19.46 32.86 -62.32
N HIS A 21 -20.73 32.67 -62.68
CA HIS A 21 -21.64 31.81 -61.95
C HIS A 21 -21.19 30.34 -61.99
N ASN A 22 -20.84 29.83 -63.18
CA ASN A 22 -20.37 28.45 -63.33
C ASN A 22 -19.06 28.19 -62.56
N LYS A 23 -18.09 29.13 -62.61
CA LYS A 23 -16.86 29.04 -61.79
C LYS A 23 -17.14 29.01 -60.29
N SER A 24 -18.18 29.70 -59.81
CA SER A 24 -18.57 29.68 -58.40
C SER A 24 -19.12 28.31 -57.97
N ILE A 25 -19.93 27.69 -58.83
CA ILE A 25 -20.49 26.35 -58.60
C ILE A 25 -19.38 25.30 -58.58
N GLU A 26 -18.44 25.34 -59.53
CA GLU A 26 -17.31 24.41 -59.54
C GLU A 26 -16.43 24.56 -58.31
N LYS A 27 -16.11 25.80 -57.89
CA LYS A 27 -15.37 26.05 -56.65
C LYS A 27 -16.11 25.52 -55.42
N LYS A 28 -17.43 25.63 -55.36
CA LYS A 28 -18.24 25.04 -54.26
C LYS A 28 -18.18 23.51 -54.29
N LYS A 29 -18.28 22.88 -55.48
CA LYS A 29 -18.18 21.41 -55.64
C LYS A 29 -16.80 20.88 -55.25
N GLU A 30 -15.72 21.55 -55.65
CA GLU A 30 -14.36 21.19 -55.24
C GLU A 30 -14.15 21.32 -53.73
N LYS A 31 -14.60 22.43 -53.13
CA LYS A 31 -14.53 22.63 -51.68
C LYS A 31 -15.30 21.52 -50.93
N GLY A 32 -16.51 21.18 -51.39
CA GLY A 32 -17.30 20.08 -50.82
C GLY A 32 -16.59 18.72 -50.90
N LYS A 33 -16.02 18.37 -52.06
CA LYS A 33 -15.22 17.15 -52.24
C LYS A 33 -14.00 17.11 -51.32
N LYS A 34 -13.29 18.23 -51.15
CA LYS A 34 -12.15 18.34 -50.21
C LYS A 34 -12.58 18.11 -48.76
N ILE A 35 -13.69 18.70 -48.32
CA ILE A 35 -14.21 18.54 -46.95
C ILE A 35 -14.60 17.07 -46.68
N MET A 36 -15.29 16.43 -47.62
CA MET A 36 -15.69 15.02 -47.49
C MET A 36 -14.49 14.07 -47.38
N LYS A 37 -13.47 14.25 -48.24
CA LYS A 37 -12.24 13.45 -48.18
C LYS A 37 -11.48 13.65 -46.86
N ASN A 38 -11.41 14.89 -46.34
CA ASN A 38 -10.79 15.17 -45.04
C ASN A 38 -11.58 14.57 -43.87
N ARG A 39 -12.92 14.60 -43.91
CA ARG A 39 -13.76 13.92 -42.91
C ARG A 39 -13.47 12.42 -42.91
N GLN A 40 -13.55 11.75 -44.06
CA GLN A 40 -13.28 10.31 -44.16
C GLN A 40 -11.87 9.95 -43.66
N LYS A 41 -10.86 10.78 -43.94
CA LYS A 41 -9.49 10.56 -43.42
C LYS A 41 -9.43 10.67 -41.89
N LYS A 42 -10.11 11.65 -41.29
CA LYS A 42 -10.20 11.80 -39.82
C LYS A 42 -10.93 10.65 -39.14
N TRP A 43 -12.01 10.15 -39.74
CA TRP A 43 -12.75 9.00 -39.19
C TRP A 43 -11.93 7.72 -39.26
N LYS A 44 -11.17 7.51 -40.33
CA LYS A 44 -10.22 6.38 -40.42
C LYS A 44 -9.09 6.48 -39.38
N SER A 45 -8.51 7.66 -39.18
CA SER A 45 -7.46 7.84 -38.16
C SER A 45 -8.00 7.66 -36.74
N LEU A 46 -9.22 8.13 -36.47
CA LEU A 46 -9.86 7.96 -35.16
C LEU A 46 -10.13 6.48 -34.86
N GLY A 47 -10.56 5.70 -35.86
CA GLY A 47 -10.76 4.26 -35.71
C GLY A 47 -9.48 3.50 -35.35
N ILE A 48 -8.35 3.87 -35.97
CA ILE A 48 -7.05 3.26 -35.65
C ILE A 48 -6.63 3.58 -34.21
N VAL A 49 -6.79 4.84 -33.77
CA VAL A 49 -6.45 5.24 -32.39
C VAL A 49 -7.28 4.46 -31.38
N VAL A 50 -8.59 4.33 -31.62
CA VAL A 50 -9.48 3.55 -30.74
C VAL A 50 -9.08 2.08 -30.71
N LEU A 51 -8.75 1.48 -31.85
CA LEU A 51 -8.31 0.08 -31.93
C LEU A 51 -7.05 -0.17 -31.08
N VAL A 52 -6.04 0.70 -31.22
CA VAL A 52 -4.80 0.61 -30.42
C VAL A 52 -5.11 0.75 -28.94
N PHE A 53 -6.02 1.65 -28.56
CA PHE A 53 -6.46 1.80 -27.17
C PHE A 53 -7.15 0.55 -26.63
N VAL A 54 -8.05 -0.07 -27.39
CA VAL A 54 -8.75 -1.29 -26.98
C VAL A 54 -7.77 -2.44 -26.78
N ILE A 55 -6.82 -2.61 -27.71
CA ILE A 55 -5.78 -3.64 -27.60
C ILE A 55 -4.88 -3.38 -26.39
N GLY A 56 -4.41 -2.14 -26.22
CA GLY A 56 -3.58 -1.74 -25.08
C GLY A 56 -4.29 -1.94 -23.75
N TYR A 57 -5.57 -1.56 -23.67
CA TYR A 57 -6.38 -1.76 -22.48
C TYR A 57 -6.58 -3.25 -22.15
N GLY A 58 -6.86 -4.09 -23.15
CA GLY A 58 -7.00 -5.53 -22.98
C GLY A 58 -5.71 -6.19 -22.47
N LEU A 59 -4.55 -5.78 -22.99
CA LEU A 59 -3.25 -6.28 -22.52
C LEU A 59 -2.97 -5.88 -21.06
N LEU A 60 -3.25 -4.62 -20.70
CA LEU A 60 -3.11 -4.15 -19.32
C LEU A 60 -4.05 -4.89 -18.36
N TRP A 61 -5.30 -5.12 -18.77
CA TRP A 61 -6.28 -5.86 -17.97
C TRP A 61 -5.85 -7.31 -17.77
N TYR A 62 -5.41 -8.00 -18.82
CA TYR A 62 -4.86 -9.36 -18.72
C TYR A 62 -3.64 -9.42 -17.79
N TYR A 63 -2.72 -8.46 -17.92
CA TYR A 63 -1.55 -8.35 -17.07
C TYR A 63 -1.93 -8.11 -15.60
N MET A 64 -2.89 -7.23 -15.31
CA MET A 64 -3.41 -7.02 -13.96
C MET A 64 -4.06 -8.29 -13.41
N ALA A 65 -4.92 -8.96 -14.18
CA ALA A 65 -5.59 -10.18 -13.75
C ALA A 65 -4.60 -11.31 -13.41
N ALA A 66 -3.55 -11.49 -14.21
CA ALA A 66 -2.51 -12.48 -13.93
C ALA A 66 -1.67 -12.14 -12.69
N ASN A 67 -1.48 -10.85 -12.38
CA ASN A 67 -0.64 -10.41 -11.28
C ASN A 67 -1.36 -10.31 -9.93
N VAL A 68 -2.68 -10.10 -9.91
CA VAL A 68 -3.45 -9.98 -8.66
C VAL A 68 -3.34 -11.23 -7.80
N THR A 69 -3.44 -12.43 -8.40
CA THR A 69 -3.33 -13.70 -7.66
C THR A 69 -1.96 -13.85 -7.01
N ARG A 70 -0.89 -13.48 -7.73
CA ARG A 70 0.49 -13.54 -7.22
C ARG A 70 0.75 -12.55 -6.09
N ILE A 71 0.21 -11.33 -6.19
CA ILE A 71 0.33 -10.30 -5.15
C ILE A 71 -0.44 -10.72 -3.88
N GLN A 72 -1.61 -11.34 -4.02
CA GLN A 72 -2.38 -11.85 -2.88
C GLN A 72 -1.66 -13.01 -2.17
N GLU A 73 -1.14 -13.97 -2.93
CA GLU A 73 -0.38 -15.10 -2.38
C GLU A 73 0.88 -14.59 -1.63
N GLN A 74 1.61 -13.65 -2.24
CA GLN A 74 2.78 -13.03 -1.63
C GLN A 74 2.43 -12.28 -0.34
N ASN A 75 1.38 -11.45 -0.35
CA ASN A 75 0.97 -10.73 0.86
C ASN A 75 0.58 -11.67 2.00
N LYS A 76 -0.04 -12.81 1.69
CA LYS A 76 -0.37 -13.85 2.67
C LYS A 76 0.89 -14.50 3.24
N GLU A 77 1.85 -14.82 2.39
CA GLU A 77 3.13 -15.41 2.80
C GLU A 77 3.97 -14.43 3.63
N TYR A 78 4.02 -13.14 3.22
CA TYR A 78 4.65 -12.07 3.99
C TYR A 78 3.99 -11.89 5.35
N ALA A 79 2.66 -11.82 5.42
CA ALA A 79 1.93 -11.70 6.68
C ALA A 79 2.19 -12.90 7.60
N LYS A 80 2.21 -14.13 7.06
CA LYS A 80 2.52 -15.34 7.81
C LYS A 80 3.93 -15.32 8.38
N SER A 81 4.92 -15.02 7.54
CA SER A 81 6.33 -14.98 7.95
C SER A 81 6.59 -13.85 8.96
N PHE A 82 5.96 -12.69 8.76
CA PHE A 82 6.03 -11.57 9.70
C PHE A 82 5.38 -11.92 11.04
N ALA A 83 4.21 -12.55 11.05
CA ALA A 83 3.56 -13.00 12.28
C ALA A 83 4.41 -14.04 13.02
N ALA A 84 4.99 -15.00 12.30
CA ALA A 84 5.88 -16.00 12.88
C ALA A 84 7.14 -15.38 13.50
N GLN A 85 7.82 -14.50 12.76
CA GLN A 85 9.00 -13.79 13.26
C GLN A 85 8.67 -12.90 14.45
N SER A 86 7.53 -12.21 14.41
CA SER A 86 7.08 -11.38 15.53
C SER A 86 6.80 -12.23 16.77
N ALA A 87 6.14 -13.38 16.61
CA ALA A 87 5.87 -14.31 17.70
C ALA A 87 7.17 -14.88 18.30
N GLU A 88 8.13 -15.26 17.46
CA GLU A 88 9.45 -15.72 17.90
C GLU A 88 10.21 -14.63 18.66
N ARG A 89 10.22 -13.41 18.13
CA ARG A 89 10.86 -12.26 18.76
C ARG A 89 10.24 -11.94 20.12
N ILE A 90 8.91 -11.88 20.18
CA ILE A 90 8.16 -11.66 21.42
C ILE A 90 8.45 -12.78 22.43
N GLY A 91 8.43 -14.05 21.99
CA GLY A 91 8.74 -15.20 22.84
C GLY A 91 10.16 -15.15 23.42
N SER A 92 11.14 -14.75 22.61
CA SER A 92 12.52 -14.55 23.08
C SER A 92 12.61 -13.45 24.14
N GLU A 93 11.94 -12.31 23.94
CA GLU A 93 11.92 -11.22 24.92
C GLU A 93 11.25 -11.66 26.23
N PHE A 94 10.14 -12.41 26.16
CA PHE A 94 9.51 -13.00 27.35
C PHE A 94 10.43 -13.96 28.10
N ASN A 95 11.14 -14.84 27.38
CA ASN A 95 12.08 -15.77 28.00
C ASN A 95 13.25 -15.01 28.67
N THR A 96 13.78 -13.97 28.03
CA THR A 96 14.81 -13.12 28.63
C THR A 96 14.29 -12.37 29.85
N ALA A 97 13.06 -11.86 29.83
CA ALA A 97 12.44 -11.22 30.98
C ALA A 97 12.25 -12.21 32.14
N LEU A 98 11.79 -13.44 31.86
CA LEU A 98 11.62 -14.48 32.87
C LEU A 98 12.96 -14.85 33.53
N GLN A 99 14.01 -15.06 32.74
CA GLN A 99 15.35 -15.34 33.27
C GLN A 99 15.87 -14.22 34.17
N ARG A 100 15.57 -12.95 33.86
CA ARG A 100 15.93 -11.82 34.72
C ARG A 100 15.16 -11.86 36.04
N ILE A 101 13.86 -12.14 36.01
CA ILE A 101 13.04 -12.30 37.22
C ILE A 101 13.57 -13.44 38.10
N GLU A 102 13.86 -14.60 37.50
CA GLU A 102 14.40 -15.77 38.21
C GLU A 102 15.75 -15.47 38.86
N ASN A 103 16.67 -14.83 38.12
CA ASN A 103 17.97 -14.44 38.66
C ASN A 103 17.83 -13.43 39.81
N SER A 104 16.97 -12.41 39.67
CA SER A 104 16.70 -11.45 40.75
C SER A 104 16.08 -12.13 41.98
N ALA A 105 15.13 -13.04 41.79
CA ALA A 105 14.52 -13.82 42.87
C ALA A 105 15.52 -14.75 43.56
N TYR A 106 16.41 -15.38 42.79
CA TYR A 106 17.46 -16.24 43.31
C TYR A 106 18.48 -15.42 44.13
N LEU A 107 18.97 -14.30 43.61
CA LEU A 107 19.85 -13.40 44.35
C LEU A 107 19.20 -12.87 45.62
N ALA A 108 17.92 -12.49 45.56
CA ALA A 108 17.11 -12.12 46.72
C ALA A 108 17.02 -13.26 47.76
N SER A 109 16.95 -14.52 47.32
CA SER A 109 16.93 -15.69 48.22
C SER A 109 18.29 -16.05 48.82
N MET A 110 19.40 -15.65 48.17
CA MET A 110 20.77 -15.87 48.64
C MET A 110 21.23 -14.80 49.65
N GLY A 111 20.56 -13.66 49.71
CA GLY A 111 20.84 -12.62 50.70
C GLY A 111 20.68 -13.17 52.11
N ASP A 112 21.64 -12.87 52.99
CA ASP A 112 21.56 -13.22 54.41
C ASP A 112 20.24 -12.68 54.97
N SER A 113 19.52 -13.46 55.77
CA SER A 113 18.10 -13.22 56.14
C SER A 113 17.81 -11.89 56.86
N SER A 114 18.84 -11.06 57.07
CA SER A 114 18.82 -9.72 57.65
C SER A 114 19.00 -8.56 56.65
N ALA A 115 19.34 -8.83 55.38
CA ALA A 115 19.25 -7.84 54.30
C ALA A 115 17.79 -7.81 53.82
N LEU A 116 16.91 -7.19 54.63
CA LEU A 116 15.54 -6.89 54.24
C LEU A 116 15.56 -6.23 52.86
N ILE A 117 14.92 -6.86 51.88
CA ILE A 117 14.65 -6.22 50.58
C ILE A 117 13.88 -4.94 50.90
N ASP A 118 14.56 -3.81 50.77
CA ASP A 118 14.07 -2.49 51.14
C ASP A 118 13.74 -1.66 49.90
N VAL A 119 13.20 -0.48 50.14
CA VAL A 119 12.76 0.44 49.09
C VAL A 119 13.91 0.82 48.16
N ASP A 120 15.12 0.97 48.68
CA ASP A 120 16.29 1.40 47.91
C ASP A 120 16.80 0.28 47.00
N THR A 121 16.80 -0.96 47.48
CA THR A 121 17.10 -2.15 46.67
C THR A 121 16.11 -2.30 45.52
N LEU A 122 14.81 -2.07 45.77
CA LEU A 122 13.77 -2.12 44.74
C LEU A 122 13.93 -1.00 43.70
N LYS A 123 14.26 0.22 44.13
CA LYS A 123 14.58 1.33 43.21
C LYS A 123 15.80 1.03 42.34
N GLU A 124 16.84 0.43 42.92
CA GLU A 124 18.04 0.07 42.17
C GLU A 124 17.75 -1.01 41.12
N LEU A 125 16.90 -1.98 41.44
CA LEU A 125 16.40 -2.97 40.47
C LEU A 125 15.56 -2.32 39.36
N GLU A 126 14.68 -1.39 39.67
CA GLU A 126 13.91 -0.64 38.65
C GLU A 126 14.84 0.17 37.74
N ASN A 127 15.84 0.85 38.30
CA ASN A 127 16.78 1.68 37.53
C ASN A 127 17.70 0.88 36.60
N HIS A 128 17.96 -0.39 36.90
CA HIS A 128 18.90 -1.24 36.16
C HIS A 128 18.22 -2.39 35.39
N THR A 129 16.89 -2.46 35.40
CA THR A 129 16.11 -3.42 34.62
C THR A 129 15.18 -2.70 33.66
N ASN A 130 14.63 -3.45 32.70
CA ASN A 130 13.63 -2.92 31.76
C ASN A 130 12.20 -3.03 32.33
N PHE A 131 12.05 -3.24 33.64
CA PHE A 131 10.75 -3.33 34.29
C PHE A 131 10.34 -1.95 34.78
N ASP A 132 9.12 -1.53 34.43
CA ASP A 132 8.56 -0.25 34.90
C ASP A 132 8.36 -0.23 36.44
N ALA A 133 8.20 -1.41 37.05
CA ALA A 133 8.08 -1.57 38.48
C ALA A 133 8.59 -2.93 38.96
N VAL A 134 9.31 -2.96 40.08
CA VAL A 134 9.76 -4.16 40.77
C VAL A 134 9.22 -4.14 42.19
N ARG A 135 8.63 -5.26 42.62
CA ARG A 135 7.98 -5.35 43.93
C ARG A 135 8.42 -6.61 44.65
N TYR A 136 8.57 -6.48 45.96
CA TYR A 136 8.77 -7.62 46.85
C TYR A 136 7.44 -7.98 47.50
N VAL A 137 7.15 -9.27 47.57
CA VAL A 137 5.95 -9.76 48.26
C VAL A 137 6.37 -10.89 49.19
N ASP A 138 6.05 -10.74 50.47
CA ASP A 138 6.31 -11.79 51.44
C ASP A 138 5.29 -12.95 51.34
N ARG A 139 5.51 -14.00 52.14
CA ARG A 139 4.63 -15.19 52.17
C ARG A 139 3.23 -14.88 52.67
N ASP A 140 3.07 -13.80 53.44
CA ASP A 140 1.79 -13.34 53.98
C ASP A 140 1.05 -12.42 52.99
N GLY A 141 1.65 -12.18 51.82
CA GLY A 141 1.08 -11.38 50.75
C GLY A 141 1.19 -9.86 50.96
N ASN A 142 2.07 -9.40 51.85
CA ASN A 142 2.39 -8.00 51.99
C ASN A 142 3.35 -7.60 50.87
N ASN A 143 2.87 -6.74 49.98
CA ASN A 143 3.62 -6.23 48.84
C ASN A 143 4.30 -4.91 49.19
N LEU A 144 5.63 -4.85 49.12
CA LEU A 144 6.45 -3.64 49.19
C LEU A 144 6.83 -3.18 47.77
N SER A 145 6.62 -1.90 47.48
CA SER A 145 7.07 -1.25 46.24
C SER A 145 8.21 -0.25 46.46
N SER A 146 8.88 0.14 45.38
CA SER A 146 9.96 1.13 45.34
C SER A 146 9.56 2.56 45.75
N ASP A 147 8.27 2.83 45.90
CA ASP A 147 7.73 4.08 46.47
C ASP A 147 7.42 3.98 47.97
N GLY A 148 7.68 2.82 48.58
CA GLY A 148 7.42 2.55 49.99
C GLY A 148 5.97 2.20 50.32
N GLN A 149 5.08 2.08 49.32
CA GLN A 149 3.70 1.64 49.57
C GLN A 149 3.65 0.16 49.93
N VAL A 150 2.78 -0.19 50.88
CA VAL A 150 2.51 -1.56 51.29
C VAL A 150 1.04 -1.90 51.05
N CYS A 151 0.77 -2.94 50.27
CA CYS A 151 -0.59 -3.40 49.95
C CYS A 151 -0.71 -4.92 50.09
N GLN A 152 -1.90 -5.41 50.47
CA GLN A 152 -2.19 -6.85 50.53
C GLN A 152 -2.60 -7.38 49.15
N ILE A 153 -1.99 -8.49 48.71
CA ILE A 153 -2.24 -9.03 47.36
C ILE A 153 -2.57 -10.53 47.32
N GLN A 154 -2.88 -11.16 48.46
CA GLN A 154 -3.19 -12.60 48.55
C GLN A 154 -4.25 -13.07 47.55
N ASP A 155 -5.21 -12.22 47.19
CA ASP A 155 -6.29 -12.56 46.26
C ASP A 155 -5.92 -12.48 44.78
N ARG A 156 -4.76 -11.93 44.44
CA ARG A 156 -4.34 -11.71 43.04
C ARG A 156 -3.91 -13.02 42.39
N SER A 157 -4.39 -13.24 41.17
CA SER A 157 -4.11 -14.48 40.41
C SER A 157 -2.62 -14.68 40.15
N TYR A 158 -1.87 -13.62 39.84
CA TYR A 158 -0.42 -13.69 39.64
C TYR A 158 0.34 -14.06 40.92
N PHE A 159 -0.14 -13.64 42.10
CA PHE A 159 0.46 -14.02 43.38
C PHE A 159 0.25 -15.51 43.65
N LYS A 160 -1.00 -15.99 43.51
CA LYS A 160 -1.34 -17.41 43.69
C LYS A 160 -0.55 -18.32 42.73
N LYS A 161 -0.42 -17.91 41.45
CA LYS A 161 0.38 -18.66 40.46
C LYS A 161 1.87 -18.61 40.76
N GLY A 162 2.41 -17.43 41.10
CA GLY A 162 3.82 -17.23 41.42
C GLY A 162 4.28 -18.02 42.64
N CYS A 163 3.47 -18.07 43.72
CA CYS A 163 3.77 -18.89 44.90
C CYS A 163 3.81 -20.40 44.61
N LEU A 164 3.14 -20.85 43.55
CA LEU A 164 3.13 -22.24 43.10
C LEU A 164 4.23 -22.54 42.06
N GLY A 165 5.11 -21.57 41.75
CA GLY A 165 6.12 -21.69 40.70
C GLY A 165 5.53 -21.77 39.28
N GLN A 166 4.29 -21.32 39.11
CA GLN A 166 3.62 -21.31 37.81
C GLN A 166 3.84 -19.96 37.12
N VAL A 167 4.16 -20.01 35.84
CA VAL A 167 4.16 -18.83 34.97
C VAL A 167 2.72 -18.32 34.87
N ALA A 168 2.55 -17.01 35.12
CA ALA A 168 1.24 -16.36 35.20
C ALA A 168 0.46 -16.39 33.88
#